data_AF-A0A946I6Z3-F1
#
_entry.id   AF-A0A946I6Z3-F1
#
_cell.length_a   1.000
_cell.length_b   1.000
_cell.length_c   1.000
_cell.angle_alpha   90.00
_cell.angle_beta   90.00
_cell.angle_gamma   90.00
#
_symmetry.space_group_name_H-M   'P 1'
#
loop_
_entity.id
_entity.type
_entity.pdbx_description
1 polymer ?
#
loop_
_entity_poly.entity_id
_entity_poly.type
_entity_poly.pdbx_seq_one_letter_code
_entity_poly.pdbx_strand_id
1 'polypeptide(L)'
;MRKYYSSLVFILLIILTNILVSFTDFSLDLTADGKHSISEETIKTLEKVDDIVFIKVYLEGVFPAEFKHLQSEVLNLLSSFKTIADDNLEFEFINPNEGRNEKEKVDLYKQLVKQGLAPTDIEIKKAGSSINQIIFPGAIIYYKDKEIAVNFLKNSVTKNAGENINASVENLEFEFISAIYHISKTKTHRIAFLEGNGELSASEVYDITESVMQDNDKLSYHYTIDRFNIKEFEIDSITLQADISSQVKKLTSYKAIIIAKPTIAFNMLDKFIIDQYLMSGGKILWLIDGAKASMDSL
;
A
#
# COMPACT_ATOMS: atom_id res chain seq x y z
N MET A 1 -52.63 -27.37 -17.27
CA MET A 1 -52.70 -25.98 -16.77
C MET A 1 -51.95 -25.75 -15.45
N ARG A 2 -52.02 -26.65 -14.46
CA ARG A 2 -51.40 -26.49 -13.13
C ARG A 2 -49.84 -26.38 -13.13
N LYS A 3 -49.18 -27.00 -14.12
CA LYS A 3 -47.70 -26.96 -14.28
C LYS A 3 -47.17 -25.59 -14.74
N TYR A 4 -47.95 -24.86 -15.55
CA TYR A 4 -47.57 -23.52 -16.04
C TYR A 4 -47.76 -22.44 -14.98
N TYR A 5 -48.76 -22.58 -14.10
CA TYR A 5 -48.97 -21.68 -12.96
C TYR A 5 -47.81 -21.72 -11.97
N SER A 6 -47.26 -22.92 -11.69
CA SER A 6 -46.09 -23.09 -10.83
C SER A 6 -44.85 -22.38 -11.39
N SER A 7 -44.62 -22.47 -12.70
CA SER A 7 -43.50 -21.79 -13.36
C SER A 7 -43.68 -20.27 -13.41
N LEU A 8 -44.91 -19.79 -13.62
CA LEU A 8 -45.23 -18.35 -13.61
C LEU A 8 -45.02 -17.73 -12.23
N VAL A 9 -45.46 -18.40 -11.17
CA VAL A 9 -45.25 -17.95 -9.79
C VAL A 9 -43.75 -17.93 -9.45
N PHE A 10 -42.98 -18.91 -9.90
CA PHE A 10 -41.54 -18.96 -9.68
C PHE A 10 -40.79 -17.82 -10.40
N ILE A 11 -41.14 -17.53 -11.65
CA ILE A 11 -40.57 -16.39 -12.40
C ILE A 11 -40.94 -15.07 -11.73
N LEU A 12 -42.20 -14.91 -11.29
CA LEU A 12 -42.64 -13.71 -10.58
C LEU A 12 -41.88 -13.52 -9.27
N LEU A 13 -41.60 -14.62 -8.55
CA LEU A 13 -40.81 -14.59 -7.32
C LEU A 13 -39.37 -14.15 -7.60
N ILE A 14 -38.73 -14.68 -8.65
CA ILE A 14 -37.37 -14.25 -9.05
C ILE A 14 -37.34 -12.76 -9.37
N ILE A 15 -38.32 -12.26 -10.13
CA ILE A 15 -38.41 -10.84 -10.47
C ILE A 15 -38.59 -9.98 -9.21
N LEU A 16 -39.50 -10.37 -8.30
CA LEU A 16 -39.70 -9.65 -7.03
C LEU A 16 -38.47 -9.68 -6.14
N THR A 17 -37.75 -10.81 -6.09
CA THR A 17 -36.52 -10.94 -5.32
C THR A 17 -35.41 -10.06 -5.92
N ASN A 18 -35.29 -10.02 -7.24
CA ASN A 18 -34.33 -9.15 -7.93
C ASN A 18 -34.65 -7.65 -7.68
N ILE A 19 -35.93 -7.27 -7.71
CA ILE A 19 -36.38 -5.92 -7.36
C ILE A 19 -36.05 -5.60 -5.89
N LEU A 20 -36.30 -6.52 -4.95
CA LEU A 20 -35.98 -6.31 -3.54
C LEU A 20 -34.46 -6.18 -3.30
N VAL A 21 -33.66 -7.03 -3.94
CA VAL A 21 -32.19 -6.96 -3.90
C VAL A 21 -31.68 -5.67 -4.52
N SER A 22 -32.35 -5.13 -5.54
CA SER A 22 -31.95 -3.85 -6.14
C SER A 22 -32.11 -2.62 -5.22
N PHE A 23 -32.85 -2.75 -4.11
CA PHE A 23 -32.95 -1.71 -3.08
C PHE A 23 -31.89 -1.85 -1.97
N THR A 24 -31.02 -2.86 -2.07
CA THR A 24 -29.91 -3.09 -1.14
C THR A 24 -28.60 -3.05 -1.90
N ASP A 25 -27.53 -2.48 -1.33
CA ASP A 25 -26.17 -2.51 -1.90
C ASP A 25 -25.51 -3.89 -1.77
N PHE A 26 -26.32 -4.96 -1.88
CA PHE A 26 -25.86 -6.33 -1.81
C PHE A 26 -25.20 -6.72 -3.13
N SER A 27 -23.91 -6.42 -3.24
CA SER A 27 -23.04 -7.00 -4.26
C SER A 27 -22.41 -8.27 -3.69
N LEU A 28 -22.65 -9.40 -4.35
CA LEU A 28 -22.03 -10.67 -3.99
C LEU A 28 -21.02 -11.02 -5.07
N ASP A 29 -19.75 -10.97 -4.71
CA ASP A 29 -18.69 -11.40 -5.61
C ASP A 29 -18.69 -12.92 -5.71
N LEU A 30 -18.87 -13.41 -6.94
CA LEU A 30 -18.91 -14.84 -7.28
C LEU A 30 -17.56 -15.36 -7.75
N THR A 31 -16.51 -14.54 -7.77
CA THR A 31 -15.16 -15.00 -8.01
C THR A 31 -14.65 -15.80 -6.82
N ALA A 32 -13.89 -16.86 -7.10
CA ALA A 32 -13.37 -17.75 -6.05
C ALA A 32 -12.51 -17.01 -5.01
N ASP A 33 -11.92 -15.87 -5.40
CA ASP A 33 -10.98 -15.10 -4.58
C ASP A 33 -11.55 -13.74 -4.11
N GLY A 34 -12.80 -13.40 -4.42
CA GLY A 34 -13.41 -12.13 -4.00
C GLY A 34 -12.76 -10.88 -4.62
N LYS A 35 -12.18 -11.00 -5.82
CA LYS A 35 -11.31 -9.99 -6.47
C LYS A 35 -12.02 -8.66 -6.82
N HIS A 36 -13.35 -8.65 -6.87
CA HIS A 36 -14.17 -7.48 -7.17
C HIS A 36 -14.84 -6.88 -5.92
N SER A 37 -14.56 -7.43 -4.73
CA SER A 37 -15.01 -6.87 -3.46
C SER A 37 -13.93 -6.01 -2.82
N ILE A 38 -14.33 -4.90 -2.21
CA ILE A 38 -13.44 -4.12 -1.35
C ILE A 38 -13.05 -4.95 -0.12
N SER A 39 -11.78 -4.97 0.25
CA SER A 39 -11.31 -5.73 1.40
C SER A 39 -11.82 -5.17 2.74
N GLU A 40 -11.93 -6.03 3.76
CA GLU A 40 -12.34 -5.59 5.09
C GLU A 40 -11.38 -4.56 5.69
N GLU A 41 -10.08 -4.72 5.43
CA GLU A 41 -9.04 -3.79 5.85
C GLU A 41 -9.22 -2.40 5.25
N THR A 42 -9.64 -2.33 3.99
CA THR A 42 -10.00 -1.08 3.32
C THR A 42 -11.17 -0.41 4.01
N ILE A 43 -12.25 -1.14 4.25
CA ILE A 43 -13.44 -0.61 4.95
C ILE A 43 -13.03 -0.06 6.33
N LYS A 44 -12.32 -0.86 7.13
CA LYS A 44 -11.82 -0.47 8.45
C LYS A 44 -10.89 0.74 8.43
N THR A 45 -10.19 0.98 7.32
CA THR A 45 -9.29 2.13 7.17
C THR A 45 -10.10 3.38 6.85
N LEU A 46 -11.01 3.29 5.88
CA LEU A 46 -11.86 4.40 5.45
C LEU A 46 -12.81 4.87 6.57
N GLU A 47 -13.40 3.95 7.34
CA GLU A 47 -14.27 4.28 8.48
C GLU A 47 -13.54 4.99 9.64
N LYS A 48 -12.20 4.85 9.73
CA LYS A 48 -11.40 5.46 10.81
C LYS A 48 -10.90 6.86 10.49
N VAL A 49 -11.08 7.30 9.26
CA VAL A 49 -10.70 8.65 8.85
C VAL A 49 -11.63 9.64 9.56
N ASP A 50 -11.03 10.60 10.27
CA ASP A 50 -11.73 11.58 11.13
C ASP A 50 -11.84 13.00 10.50
N ASP A 51 -11.42 13.15 9.24
CA ASP A 51 -11.41 14.41 8.48
C ASP A 51 -11.49 14.10 6.98
N ILE A 52 -11.70 15.09 6.14
CA ILE A 52 -11.88 14.88 4.70
C ILE A 52 -10.56 14.44 4.04
N VAL A 53 -10.61 13.29 3.38
CA VAL A 53 -9.59 12.82 2.44
C VAL A 53 -9.97 13.33 1.06
N PHE A 54 -9.22 14.31 0.55
CA PHE A 54 -9.44 14.88 -0.79
C PHE A 54 -8.42 14.32 -1.78
N ILE A 55 -8.87 13.72 -2.89
CA ILE A 55 -8.01 13.02 -3.85
C ILE A 55 -8.06 13.71 -5.21
N LYS A 56 -6.92 14.24 -5.67
CA LYS A 56 -6.76 14.78 -7.03
C LYS A 56 -6.16 13.74 -7.94
N VAL A 57 -6.94 13.22 -8.89
CA VAL A 57 -6.52 12.18 -9.84
C VAL A 57 -6.09 12.83 -11.15
N TYR A 58 -4.84 12.64 -11.57
CA TYR A 58 -4.28 13.27 -12.79
C TYR A 58 -4.41 12.37 -14.03
N LEU A 59 -5.56 11.70 -14.15
CA LEU A 59 -5.86 10.74 -15.20
C LEU A 59 -7.17 11.10 -15.92
N GLU A 60 -7.26 12.33 -16.42
CA GLU A 60 -8.40 12.80 -17.23
C GLU A 60 -7.95 13.22 -18.63
N GLY A 61 -8.74 12.90 -19.66
CA GLY A 61 -8.46 13.28 -21.04
C GLY A 61 -8.74 12.19 -22.08
N VAL A 62 -8.19 12.38 -23.28
CA VAL A 62 -8.32 11.41 -24.39
C VAL A 62 -7.19 10.41 -24.33
N PHE A 63 -7.51 9.17 -23.97
CA PHE A 63 -6.51 8.10 -23.83
C PHE A 63 -6.72 6.92 -24.79
N PRO A 64 -5.66 6.13 -25.06
CA PRO A 64 -5.76 4.78 -25.62
C PRO A 64 -6.66 3.86 -24.78
N ALA A 65 -7.07 2.72 -25.34
CA ALA A 65 -8.01 1.81 -24.71
C ALA A 65 -7.54 1.33 -23.32
N GLU A 66 -6.25 1.05 -23.20
CA GLU A 66 -5.62 0.55 -21.98
C GLU A 66 -5.69 1.59 -20.85
N PHE A 67 -5.35 2.85 -21.14
CA PHE A 67 -5.40 3.93 -20.16
C PHE A 67 -6.83 4.39 -19.85
N LYS A 68 -7.77 4.25 -20.80
CA LYS A 68 -9.20 4.42 -20.51
C LYS A 68 -9.73 3.36 -19.56
N HIS A 69 -9.27 2.11 -19.69
CA HIS A 69 -9.60 1.06 -18.75
C HIS A 69 -9.08 1.43 -17.36
N LEU A 70 -7.79 1.79 -17.22
CA LEU A 70 -7.23 2.25 -15.95
C LEU A 70 -8.01 3.43 -15.34
N GLN A 71 -8.34 4.44 -16.13
CA GLN A 71 -9.16 5.59 -15.69
C GLN A 71 -10.51 5.13 -15.13
N SER A 72 -11.19 4.22 -15.83
CA SER A 72 -12.50 3.70 -15.41
C SER A 72 -12.41 2.91 -14.11
N GLU A 73 -11.37 2.09 -13.94
CA GLU A 73 -11.14 1.32 -12.72
C GLU A 73 -10.83 2.21 -11.51
N VAL A 74 -10.00 3.25 -11.69
CA VAL A 74 -9.75 4.25 -10.64
C VAL A 74 -11.03 4.98 -10.25
N LEU A 75 -11.84 5.39 -11.23
CA LEU A 75 -13.12 6.07 -10.97
C LEU A 75 -14.09 5.17 -10.19
N ASN A 76 -14.22 3.90 -10.59
CA ASN A 76 -15.07 2.92 -9.90
C ASN A 76 -14.59 2.69 -8.47
N LEU A 77 -13.30 2.48 -8.27
CA LEU A 77 -12.70 2.26 -6.96
C LEU A 77 -12.93 3.44 -6.01
N LEU A 78 -12.64 4.67 -6.46
CA LEU A 78 -12.82 5.86 -5.65
C LEU A 78 -14.30 6.16 -5.38
N SER A 79 -15.19 5.81 -6.30
CA SER A 79 -16.64 5.88 -6.07
C SER A 79 -17.06 4.91 -4.96
N SER A 80 -16.56 3.68 -4.97
CA SER A 80 -16.78 2.72 -3.88
C SER A 80 -16.22 3.22 -2.54
N PHE A 81 -15.01 3.81 -2.54
CA PHE A 81 -14.43 4.39 -1.33
C PHE A 81 -15.26 5.54 -0.79
N LYS A 82 -15.78 6.39 -1.66
CA LYS A 82 -16.69 7.47 -1.29
C LYS A 82 -17.97 6.95 -0.66
N THR A 83 -18.56 5.88 -1.20
CA THR A 83 -19.74 5.24 -0.58
C THR A 83 -19.44 4.70 0.82
N ILE A 84 -18.22 4.22 1.08
CA ILE A 84 -17.82 3.67 2.39
C ILE A 84 -17.49 4.80 3.39
N ALA A 85 -16.73 5.81 2.97
CA ALA A 85 -16.27 6.91 3.82
C ALA A 85 -17.30 8.05 3.97
N ASP A 86 -18.37 8.03 3.16
CA ASP A 86 -19.42 9.04 3.10
C ASP A 86 -18.85 10.46 2.89
N ASP A 87 -19.17 11.41 3.76
CA ASP A 87 -18.71 12.80 3.67
C ASP A 87 -17.19 12.98 3.91
N ASN A 88 -16.49 11.95 4.41
CA ASN A 88 -15.05 12.03 4.71
C ASN A 88 -14.15 11.72 3.50
N LEU A 89 -14.71 11.50 2.30
CA LEU A 89 -13.92 11.29 1.09
C LEU A 89 -14.49 12.02 -0.13
N GLU A 90 -13.64 12.82 -0.75
CA GLU A 90 -13.92 13.53 -1.99
C GLU A 90 -12.80 13.32 -3.00
N PHE A 91 -13.13 13.35 -4.29
CA PHE A 91 -12.14 13.23 -5.34
C PHE A 91 -12.53 14.01 -6.59
N GLU A 92 -11.52 14.43 -7.35
CA GLU A 92 -11.68 15.08 -8.65
C GLU A 92 -10.68 14.52 -9.66
N PHE A 93 -11.10 14.47 -10.93
CA PHE A 93 -10.25 14.07 -12.06
C PHE A 93 -9.78 15.32 -12.80
N ILE A 94 -8.47 15.42 -13.02
CA ILE A 94 -7.80 16.61 -13.56
C ILE A 94 -7.03 16.24 -14.81
N ASN A 95 -7.25 17.00 -15.88
CA ASN A 95 -6.44 16.93 -17.08
C ASN A 95 -5.27 17.93 -16.95
N PRO A 96 -4.02 17.48 -16.77
CA PRO A 96 -2.88 18.39 -16.67
C PRO A 96 -2.58 19.10 -18.00
N ASN A 97 -3.08 18.58 -19.13
CA ASN A 97 -2.82 19.06 -20.48
C ASN A 97 -3.84 20.07 -21.02
N GLU A 98 -5.02 20.18 -20.38
CA GLU A 98 -6.12 21.02 -20.87
C GLU A 98 -6.03 22.47 -20.37
N GLY A 99 -6.41 23.42 -21.23
CA GLY A 99 -6.65 24.82 -20.84
C GLY A 99 -5.41 25.64 -20.43
N ARG A 100 -4.19 25.13 -20.65
CA ARG A 100 -2.93 25.76 -20.21
C ARG A 100 -2.02 26.13 -21.37
N ASN A 101 -1.28 27.23 -21.24
CA ASN A 101 -0.18 27.54 -22.14
C ASN A 101 1.06 26.67 -21.84
N GLU A 102 2.03 26.61 -22.75
CA GLU A 102 3.20 25.72 -22.60
C GLU A 102 4.01 25.99 -21.33
N LYS A 103 4.12 27.25 -20.90
CA LYS A 103 4.84 27.58 -19.67
C LYS A 103 4.13 27.04 -18.44
N GLU A 104 2.81 27.25 -18.36
CA GLU A 104 1.97 26.74 -17.27
C GLU A 104 1.99 25.21 -17.19
N LYS A 105 2.00 24.51 -18.33
CA LYS A 105 2.12 23.04 -18.36
C LYS A 105 3.44 22.58 -17.76
N VAL A 106 4.55 23.17 -18.19
CA VAL A 106 5.88 22.81 -17.70
C VAL A 106 6.01 23.08 -16.20
N ASP A 107 5.47 24.19 -15.71
CA ASP A 107 5.50 24.52 -14.28
C ASP A 107 4.63 23.55 -13.47
N LEU A 108 3.44 23.18 -13.96
CA LEU A 108 2.60 22.15 -13.35
C LEU A 108 3.32 20.78 -13.32
N TYR A 109 3.92 20.34 -14.42
CA TYR A 109 4.63 19.07 -14.47
C TYR A 109 5.76 19.02 -13.44
N LYS A 110 6.55 20.10 -13.32
CA LYS A 110 7.59 20.19 -12.29
C LYS A 110 7.01 20.09 -10.89
N GLN A 111 5.85 20.70 -10.65
CA GLN A 111 5.14 20.59 -9.38
C GLN A 111 4.71 19.15 -9.10
N LEU A 112 4.08 18.47 -10.05
CA LEU A 112 3.62 17.08 -9.89
C LEU A 112 4.80 16.13 -9.63
N VAL A 113 5.91 16.29 -10.37
CA VAL A 113 7.14 15.53 -10.12
C VAL A 113 7.70 15.81 -8.72
N LYS A 114 7.72 17.09 -8.30
CA LYS A 114 8.16 17.46 -6.94
C LYS A 114 7.27 16.86 -5.86
N GLN A 115 5.98 16.69 -6.12
CA GLN A 115 5.04 16.03 -5.22
C GLN A 115 5.15 14.50 -5.23
N GLY A 116 5.98 13.92 -6.11
CA GLY A 116 6.25 12.48 -6.16
C GLY A 116 5.52 11.70 -7.26
N LEU A 117 4.81 12.39 -8.16
CA LEU A 117 4.17 11.73 -9.31
C LEU A 117 5.17 11.47 -10.44
N ALA A 118 5.11 10.28 -11.01
CA ALA A 118 5.91 9.86 -12.14
C ALA A 118 5.18 10.13 -13.47
N PRO A 119 5.79 10.88 -14.41
CA PRO A 119 5.23 11.04 -15.75
C PRO A 119 5.43 9.77 -16.58
N THR A 120 4.55 9.56 -17.56
CA THR A 120 4.75 8.59 -18.64
C THR A 120 4.27 9.17 -19.96
N ASP A 121 4.85 8.71 -21.06
CA ASP A 121 4.39 9.02 -22.40
C ASP A 121 3.34 8.00 -22.85
N ILE A 122 2.32 8.48 -23.55
CA ILE A 122 1.34 7.65 -24.25
C ILE A 122 1.22 8.06 -25.72
N GLU A 123 0.93 7.10 -26.57
CA GLU A 123 0.71 7.32 -28.00
C GLU A 123 -0.80 7.38 -28.30
N ILE A 124 -1.30 8.56 -28.69
CA ILE A 124 -2.71 8.77 -29.02
C ILE A 124 -2.87 8.76 -30.55
N LYS A 125 -3.61 7.76 -31.06
CA LYS A 125 -3.93 7.65 -32.49
C LYS A 125 -5.15 8.53 -32.83
N LYS A 126 -4.97 9.55 -33.67
CA LYS A 126 -6.04 10.45 -34.13
C LYS A 126 -6.00 10.60 -35.65
N ALA A 127 -7.05 10.08 -36.33
CA ALA A 127 -7.36 10.31 -37.74
C ALA A 127 -6.14 10.26 -38.71
N GLY A 128 -5.29 9.24 -38.59
CA GLY A 128 -4.13 9.04 -39.47
C GLY A 128 -2.81 9.68 -38.98
N SER A 129 -2.83 10.35 -37.83
CA SER A 129 -1.63 10.84 -37.14
C SER A 129 -1.51 10.20 -35.75
N SER A 130 -0.28 10.09 -35.27
CA SER A 130 0.02 9.64 -33.91
C SER A 130 0.66 10.78 -33.14
N ILE A 131 0.15 11.06 -31.95
CA ILE A 131 0.64 12.14 -31.09
C ILE A 131 1.13 11.51 -29.79
N ASN A 132 2.39 11.76 -29.45
CA ASN A 132 2.92 11.43 -28.14
C ASN A 132 2.50 12.51 -27.14
N GLN A 133 1.95 12.10 -26.01
CA GLN A 133 1.49 12.99 -24.96
C GLN A 133 2.01 12.51 -23.60
N ILE A 134 2.55 13.44 -22.81
CA ILE A 134 2.92 13.20 -21.41
C ILE A 134 1.66 13.19 -20.55
N ILE A 135 1.55 12.19 -19.68
CA ILE A 135 0.49 12.08 -18.67
C ILE A 135 1.09 11.72 -17.30
N PHE A 136 0.30 11.91 -16.25
CA PHE A 136 0.68 11.61 -14.87
C PHE A 136 -0.33 10.61 -14.26
N PRO A 137 -0.19 9.30 -14.55
CA PRO A 137 -1.11 8.27 -14.07
C PRO A 137 -0.91 8.03 -12.58
N GLY A 138 -1.48 8.93 -11.79
CA GLY A 138 -1.43 8.91 -10.34
C GLY A 138 -2.37 9.93 -9.71
N ALA A 139 -2.37 9.97 -8.39
CA ALA A 139 -3.17 10.90 -7.60
C ALA A 139 -2.35 11.55 -6.49
N ILE A 140 -2.80 12.73 -6.06
CA ILE A 140 -2.33 13.35 -4.82
C ILE A 140 -3.48 13.31 -3.82
N ILE A 141 -3.22 12.69 -2.68
CA ILE A 141 -4.15 12.57 -1.57
C ILE A 141 -3.80 13.65 -0.55
N TYR A 142 -4.78 14.46 -0.20
CA TYR A 142 -4.70 15.50 0.82
C TYR A 142 -5.50 15.06 2.03
N TYR A 143 -4.91 15.22 3.21
CA TYR A 143 -5.59 14.95 4.47
C TYR A 143 -4.98 15.85 5.54
N LYS A 144 -5.81 16.75 6.09
CA LYS A 144 -5.38 17.83 6.99
C LYS A 144 -4.29 18.70 6.34
N ASP A 145 -3.13 18.82 6.97
CA ASP A 145 -1.97 19.59 6.53
C ASP A 145 -0.95 18.76 5.73
N LYS A 146 -1.28 17.50 5.41
CA LYS A 146 -0.40 16.56 4.73
C LYS A 146 -0.88 16.30 3.30
N GLU A 147 0.08 15.98 2.44
CA GLU A 147 -0.17 15.47 1.10
C GLU A 147 0.73 14.26 0.81
N ILE A 148 0.24 13.36 -0.04
CA ILE A 148 1.01 12.19 -0.48
C ILE A 148 0.64 11.80 -1.91
N ALA A 149 1.63 11.41 -2.69
CA ALA A 149 1.43 10.94 -4.06
C ALA A 149 1.24 9.42 -4.12
N VAL A 150 0.37 8.99 -5.03
CA VAL A 150 0.10 7.60 -5.37
C VAL A 150 0.28 7.42 -6.87
N ASN A 151 1.22 6.59 -7.28
CA ASN A 151 1.48 6.27 -8.68
C ASN A 151 0.75 4.98 -9.05
N PHE A 152 -0.01 4.97 -10.15
CA PHE A 152 -0.84 3.82 -10.50
C PHE A 152 -0.09 2.74 -11.25
N LEU A 153 0.94 3.12 -12.02
CA LEU A 153 1.60 2.20 -12.94
C LEU A 153 2.65 1.34 -12.23
N LYS A 154 2.44 0.02 -12.25
CA LYS A 154 3.46 -0.98 -11.96
C LYS A 154 4.04 -1.51 -13.28
N ASN A 155 5.12 -0.88 -13.73
CA ASN A 155 5.78 -1.27 -14.97
C ASN A 155 6.78 -2.40 -14.72
N SER A 156 6.53 -3.57 -15.31
CA SER A 156 7.53 -4.63 -15.43
C SER A 156 8.11 -4.67 -16.85
N VAL A 157 9.44 -4.78 -16.94
CA VAL A 157 10.16 -4.95 -18.21
C VAL A 157 9.81 -6.27 -18.90
N THR A 158 9.28 -7.25 -18.15
CA THR A 158 8.93 -8.59 -18.67
C THR A 158 7.52 -8.70 -19.22
N LYS A 159 6.67 -7.69 -19.02
CA LYS A 159 5.25 -7.70 -19.39
C LYS A 159 4.98 -6.71 -20.52
N ASN A 160 3.97 -7.00 -21.34
CA ASN A 160 3.53 -6.05 -22.36
C ASN A 160 2.72 -4.90 -21.73
N ALA A 161 2.46 -3.83 -22.50
CA ALA A 161 1.76 -2.64 -22.00
C ALA A 161 0.38 -2.96 -21.39
N GLY A 162 -0.42 -3.82 -22.04
CA GLY A 162 -1.73 -4.20 -21.53
C GLY A 162 -1.66 -5.03 -20.24
N GLU A 163 -0.71 -5.95 -20.14
CA GLU A 163 -0.45 -6.73 -18.92
C GLU A 163 0.03 -5.88 -17.75
N ASN A 164 0.87 -4.87 -18.02
CA ASN A 164 1.29 -3.90 -17.01
C ASN A 164 0.11 -3.07 -16.52
N ILE A 165 -0.81 -2.66 -17.40
CA ILE A 165 -2.03 -1.95 -16.99
C ILE A 165 -2.95 -2.85 -16.16
N ASN A 166 -3.16 -4.10 -16.53
CA ASN A 166 -3.98 -5.02 -15.74
C ASN A 166 -3.38 -5.25 -14.35
N ALA A 167 -2.06 -5.46 -14.27
CA ALA A 167 -1.37 -5.58 -12.99
C ALA A 167 -1.44 -4.29 -12.16
N SER A 168 -1.45 -3.13 -12.82
CA SER A 168 -1.65 -1.83 -12.17
C SER A 168 -3.05 -1.73 -11.57
N VAL A 169 -4.08 -2.08 -12.35
CA VAL A 169 -5.49 -2.13 -11.90
C VAL A 169 -5.66 -3.04 -10.68
N GLU A 170 -5.06 -4.23 -10.71
CA GLU A 170 -5.13 -5.20 -9.61
C GLU A 170 -4.52 -4.69 -8.29
N ASN A 171 -3.57 -3.74 -8.36
CA ASN A 171 -2.91 -3.17 -7.18
C ASN A 171 -3.53 -1.84 -6.71
N LEU A 172 -4.49 -1.25 -7.44
CA LEU A 172 -5.01 0.09 -7.15
C LEU A 172 -5.55 0.21 -5.72
N GLU A 173 -6.34 -0.76 -5.25
CA GLU A 173 -6.90 -0.72 -3.90
C GLU A 173 -5.80 -0.63 -2.85
N PHE A 174 -4.77 -1.47 -2.96
CA PHE A 174 -3.64 -1.46 -2.05
C PHE A 174 -2.89 -0.12 -2.07
N GLU A 175 -2.60 0.41 -3.26
CA GLU A 175 -1.88 1.67 -3.43
C GLU A 175 -2.61 2.85 -2.77
N PHE A 176 -3.93 2.98 -3.00
CA PHE A 176 -4.70 4.04 -2.36
C PHE A 176 -4.82 3.85 -0.86
N ILE A 177 -5.16 2.64 -0.40
CA ILE A 177 -5.44 2.40 1.02
C ILE A 177 -4.17 2.44 1.86
N SER A 178 -3.05 1.97 1.33
CA SER A 178 -1.75 2.11 2.00
C SER A 178 -1.40 3.59 2.21
N ALA A 179 -1.65 4.45 1.21
CA ALA A 179 -1.43 5.88 1.28
C ALA A 179 -2.41 6.58 2.24
N ILE A 180 -3.71 6.27 2.18
CA ILE A 180 -4.72 6.81 3.10
C ILE A 180 -4.41 6.38 4.54
N TYR A 181 -4.06 5.11 4.75
CA TYR A 181 -3.66 4.60 6.05
C TYR A 181 -2.38 5.27 6.57
N HIS A 182 -1.41 5.54 5.70
CA HIS A 182 -0.18 6.22 6.08
C HIS A 182 -0.45 7.68 6.48
N ILE A 183 -1.15 8.45 5.64
CA ILE A 183 -1.37 9.88 5.85
C ILE A 183 -2.32 10.15 7.03
N SER A 184 -3.31 9.27 7.26
CA SER A 184 -4.27 9.36 8.37
C SER A 184 -3.71 8.98 9.73
N LYS A 185 -2.58 8.27 9.78
CA LYS A 185 -1.94 7.91 11.06
C LYS A 185 -1.45 9.14 11.83
N THR A 186 -1.76 9.14 13.12
CA THR A 186 -1.20 10.09 14.09
C THR A 186 0.12 9.60 14.69
N LYS A 187 0.36 8.29 14.72
CA LYS A 187 1.59 7.68 15.22
C LYS A 187 2.00 6.48 14.36
N THR A 188 3.29 6.41 14.04
CA THR A 188 3.91 5.24 13.42
C THR A 188 4.32 4.24 14.51
N HIS A 189 4.10 2.96 14.25
CA HIS A 189 4.65 1.92 15.12
C HIS A 189 6.15 1.82 14.88
N ARG A 190 6.91 1.59 15.96
CA ARG A 190 8.35 1.33 15.89
C ARG A 190 8.60 -0.15 15.73
N ILE A 191 9.48 -0.54 14.82
CA ILE A 191 10.00 -1.89 14.69
C ILE A 191 11.52 -1.85 14.68
N ALA A 192 12.16 -2.93 15.12
CA ALA A 192 13.62 -2.99 15.17
C ALA A 192 14.18 -4.18 14.42
N PHE A 193 15.23 -3.96 13.63
CA PHE A 193 16.13 -5.05 13.25
C PHE A 193 17.02 -5.38 14.44
N LEU A 194 16.99 -6.64 14.86
CA LEU A 194 17.83 -7.13 15.95
C LEU A 194 19.27 -7.30 15.46
N GLU A 195 20.22 -6.93 16.33
CA GLU A 195 21.65 -7.12 16.09
C GLU A 195 22.33 -7.77 17.29
N GLY A 196 23.54 -8.29 17.04
CA GLY A 196 24.44 -8.83 18.06
C GLY A 196 24.79 -10.30 17.83
N ASN A 197 24.06 -11.01 16.98
CA ASN A 197 24.29 -12.42 16.64
C ASN A 197 24.56 -12.62 15.14
N GLY A 198 25.20 -11.62 14.53
CA GLY A 198 25.61 -11.65 13.13
C GLY A 198 24.45 -11.63 12.14
N GLU A 199 23.37 -10.94 12.51
CA GLU A 199 22.26 -10.57 11.63
C GLU A 199 22.73 -9.60 10.53
N LEU A 200 21.93 -9.48 9.46
CA LEU A 200 22.22 -8.60 8.33
C LEU A 200 22.38 -7.13 8.76
N SER A 201 23.40 -6.50 8.18
CA SER A 201 23.69 -5.07 8.35
C SER A 201 22.66 -4.18 7.67
N ALA A 202 22.64 -2.89 8.04
CA ALA A 202 21.74 -1.90 7.44
C ALA A 202 21.87 -1.80 5.91
N SER A 203 23.08 -1.99 5.38
CA SER A 203 23.32 -2.03 3.93
C SER A 203 22.72 -3.26 3.25
N GLU A 204 22.75 -4.41 3.92
CA GLU A 204 22.22 -5.67 3.36
C GLU A 204 20.70 -5.71 3.39
N VAL A 205 20.06 -5.02 4.35
CA VAL A 205 18.59 -4.87 4.42
C VAL A 205 18.10 -3.53 3.86
N TYR A 206 18.95 -2.80 3.13
CA TYR A 206 18.62 -1.45 2.67
C TYR A 206 17.38 -1.43 1.79
N ASP A 207 17.27 -2.37 0.85
CA ASP A 207 16.17 -2.39 -0.11
C ASP A 207 14.82 -2.63 0.56
N ILE A 208 14.71 -3.59 1.48
CA ILE A 208 13.47 -3.82 2.23
C ILE A 208 13.16 -2.66 3.20
N THR A 209 14.19 -1.95 3.67
CA THR A 209 14.03 -0.84 4.63
C THR A 209 13.60 0.44 3.92
N GLU A 210 14.30 0.83 2.86
CA GLU A 210 14.17 2.14 2.19
C GLU A 210 13.73 2.10 0.73
N SER A 211 13.64 0.91 0.11
CA SER A 211 13.41 0.68 -1.33
C SER A 211 14.41 1.42 -2.22
N VAL A 212 15.19 0.67 -3.01
CA VAL A 212 16.08 1.28 -4.01
C VAL A 212 15.27 2.02 -5.09
N MET A 213 14.03 1.61 -5.31
CA MET A 213 13.12 2.22 -6.30
C MET A 213 12.41 3.48 -5.77
N GLN A 214 12.61 3.84 -4.50
CA GLN A 214 11.97 4.98 -3.84
C GLN A 214 10.43 4.95 -3.91
N ASP A 215 9.86 3.75 -4.01
CA ASP A 215 8.43 3.53 -3.93
C ASP A 215 7.97 3.42 -2.47
N ASN A 216 6.66 3.23 -2.30
CA ASN A 216 6.02 3.09 -1.00
C ASN A 216 6.06 1.64 -0.47
N ASP A 217 6.66 0.70 -1.20
CA ASP A 217 6.73 -0.73 -0.87
C ASP A 217 7.86 -1.04 0.14
N LYS A 218 8.14 -0.09 1.05
CA LYS A 218 9.26 -0.11 2.00
C LYS A 218 8.81 -0.06 3.45
N LEU A 219 9.59 -0.70 4.33
CA LEU A 219 9.25 -0.71 5.76
C LEU A 219 9.23 0.69 6.39
N SER A 220 10.16 1.57 6.00
CA SER A 220 10.27 2.94 6.54
C SER A 220 9.08 3.83 6.20
N TYR A 221 8.35 3.48 5.14
CA TYR A 221 7.10 4.15 4.79
C TYR A 221 6.00 3.79 5.78
N HIS A 222 5.93 2.57 6.29
CA HIS A 222 4.84 2.16 7.19
C HIS A 222 5.16 2.24 8.68
N TYR A 223 6.44 2.20 9.02
CA TYR A 223 6.96 2.04 10.38
C TYR A 223 8.19 2.91 10.60
N THR A 224 8.42 3.27 11.87
CA THR A 224 9.72 3.81 12.28
C THR A 224 10.67 2.63 12.48
N ILE A 225 11.75 2.58 11.68
CA ILE A 225 12.71 1.48 11.70
C ILE A 225 13.91 1.87 12.54
N ASP A 226 14.18 1.08 13.57
CA ASP A 226 15.37 1.21 14.40
C ASP A 226 16.24 -0.05 14.28
N ARG A 227 17.47 0.03 14.80
CA ARG A 227 18.31 -1.15 15.01
C ARG A 227 18.56 -1.31 16.50
N PHE A 228 18.46 -2.54 16.98
CA PHE A 228 18.57 -2.84 18.40
C PHE A 228 19.61 -3.94 18.62
N ASN A 229 20.74 -3.56 19.19
CA ASN A 229 21.78 -4.51 19.56
C ASN A 229 21.45 -5.16 20.90
N ILE A 230 21.13 -6.45 20.88
CA ILE A 230 20.73 -7.20 22.08
C ILE A 230 21.86 -7.35 23.10
N LYS A 231 23.12 -7.17 22.66
CA LYS A 231 24.33 -7.32 23.49
C LYS A 231 24.89 -5.99 23.99
N GLU A 232 24.32 -4.86 23.59
CA GLU A 232 24.75 -3.55 24.04
C GLU A 232 23.89 -3.10 25.22
N PHE A 233 24.47 -3.19 26.43
CA PHE A 233 23.77 -2.88 27.68
C PHE A 233 24.18 -1.51 28.19
N GLU A 234 23.21 -0.77 28.72
CA GLU A 234 23.50 0.36 29.59
C GLU A 234 24.12 -0.12 30.89
N ILE A 235 25.14 0.59 31.35
CA ILE A 235 25.77 0.34 32.65
C ILE A 235 25.12 1.29 33.65
N ASP A 236 24.56 0.73 34.71
CA ASP A 236 24.01 1.52 35.80
C ASP A 236 25.13 2.29 36.51
N SER A 237 25.00 3.62 36.54
CA SER A 237 26.05 4.51 37.07
C SER A 237 26.36 4.36 38.56
N ILE A 238 25.50 3.69 39.33
CA ILE A 238 25.63 3.52 40.78
C ILE A 238 26.23 2.14 41.10
N THR A 239 25.65 1.09 40.51
CA THR A 239 26.04 -0.31 40.74
C THR A 239 27.16 -0.78 39.82
N LEU A 240 27.43 -0.04 38.73
CA LEU A 240 28.39 -0.37 37.67
C LEU A 240 28.11 -1.73 37.01
N GLN A 241 26.86 -2.18 37.02
CA GLN A 241 26.41 -3.43 36.42
C GLN A 241 25.55 -3.18 35.18
N ALA A 242 25.52 -4.16 34.27
CA ALA A 242 24.67 -4.12 33.10
C ALA A 242 23.19 -4.17 33.51
N ASP A 243 22.39 -3.22 33.04
CA ASP A 243 20.95 -3.17 33.33
C ASP A 243 20.16 -3.98 32.31
N ILE A 244 19.96 -5.26 32.64
CA ILE A 244 19.15 -6.18 31.85
C ILE A 244 17.68 -5.74 31.81
N SER A 245 17.17 -5.10 32.88
CA SER A 245 15.78 -4.65 32.94
C SER A 245 15.53 -3.50 31.98
N SER A 246 16.45 -2.53 31.91
CA SER A 246 16.43 -1.46 30.91
C SER A 246 16.44 -2.06 29.49
N GLN A 247 17.29 -3.06 29.24
CA GLN A 247 17.38 -3.70 27.94
C GLN A 247 16.06 -4.35 27.50
N VAL A 248 15.41 -5.11 28.39
CA VAL A 248 14.08 -5.69 28.12
C VAL A 248 13.05 -4.59 27.88
N LYS A 249 13.04 -3.54 28.70
CA LYS A 249 12.10 -2.41 28.58
C LYS A 249 12.25 -1.65 27.26
N LYS A 250 13.48 -1.46 26.78
CA LYS A 250 13.73 -0.85 25.47
C LYS A 250 13.24 -1.75 24.36
N LEU A 251 13.53 -3.05 24.43
CA LEU A 251 13.07 -4.01 23.43
C LEU A 251 11.54 -4.07 23.35
N THR A 252 10.84 -4.02 24.49
CA THR A 252 9.36 -4.02 24.54
C THR A 252 8.71 -2.73 24.04
N SER A 253 9.48 -1.66 23.85
CA SER A 253 8.97 -0.45 23.19
C SER A 253 8.71 -0.65 21.68
N TYR A 254 9.28 -1.70 21.08
CA TYR A 254 9.08 -2.06 19.68
C TYR A 254 7.86 -2.95 19.49
N LYS A 255 7.02 -2.58 18.52
CA LYS A 255 5.81 -3.36 18.17
C LYS A 255 6.15 -4.72 17.57
N ALA A 256 7.26 -4.80 16.86
CA ALA A 256 7.82 -6.03 16.31
C ALA A 256 9.35 -5.94 16.25
N ILE A 257 10.02 -7.07 16.31
CA ILE A 257 11.45 -7.20 16.02
C ILE A 257 11.67 -8.14 14.83
N ILE A 258 12.67 -7.85 14.01
CA ILE A 258 13.06 -8.63 12.85
C ILE A 258 14.44 -9.21 13.12
N ILE A 259 14.56 -10.52 13.08
CA ILE A 259 15.82 -11.23 13.24
C ILE A 259 16.22 -11.78 11.89
N ALA A 260 17.09 -11.03 11.21
CA ALA A 260 17.43 -11.25 9.81
C ALA A 260 18.74 -12.04 9.66
N LYS A 261 18.64 -13.32 9.28
CA LYS A 261 19.75 -14.24 9.01
C LYS A 261 20.82 -14.24 10.13
N PRO A 262 20.45 -14.58 11.38
CA PRO A 262 21.43 -14.67 12.45
C PRO A 262 22.46 -15.77 12.12
N THR A 263 23.74 -15.44 12.21
CA THR A 263 24.84 -16.36 11.91
C THR A 263 25.52 -16.92 13.15
N ILE A 264 25.24 -16.33 14.32
CA ILE A 264 25.77 -16.72 15.63
C ILE A 264 24.62 -17.26 16.49
N ALA A 265 24.89 -18.31 17.27
CA ALA A 265 23.90 -18.87 18.17
C ALA A 265 23.62 -17.93 19.36
N PHE A 266 22.32 -17.71 19.62
CA PHE A 266 21.86 -16.95 20.78
C PHE A 266 22.23 -17.66 22.09
N ASN A 267 22.85 -16.92 23.02
CA ASN A 267 23.18 -17.42 24.35
C ASN A 267 21.94 -17.40 25.28
N MET A 268 22.08 -17.90 26.51
CA MET A 268 20.97 -17.98 27.47
C MET A 268 20.38 -16.60 27.83
N LEU A 269 21.22 -15.57 27.92
CA LEU A 269 20.77 -14.21 28.23
C LEU A 269 20.01 -13.60 27.04
N ASP A 270 20.50 -13.77 25.82
CA ASP A 270 19.82 -13.29 24.62
C ASP A 270 18.43 -13.95 24.50
N LYS A 271 18.36 -15.28 24.72
CA LYS A 271 17.10 -16.03 24.73
C LYS A 271 16.15 -15.53 25.81
N PHE A 272 16.66 -15.24 27.01
CA PHE A 272 15.85 -14.68 28.09
C PHE A 272 15.26 -13.31 27.71
N ILE A 273 16.05 -12.41 27.14
CA ILE A 273 15.57 -11.08 26.73
C ILE A 273 14.48 -11.20 25.65
N ILE A 274 14.69 -12.05 24.65
CA ILE A 274 13.72 -12.30 23.57
C ILE A 274 12.44 -12.95 24.13
N ASP A 275 12.57 -13.88 25.07
CA ASP A 275 11.45 -14.52 25.74
C ASP A 275 10.61 -13.51 26.54
N GLN A 276 11.25 -12.63 27.32
CA GLN A 276 10.54 -11.56 28.03
C GLN A 276 9.82 -10.59 27.09
N TYR A 277 10.43 -10.29 25.94
CA TYR A 277 9.78 -9.51 24.89
C TYR A 277 8.51 -10.19 24.35
N LEU A 278 8.61 -11.48 24.03
CA LEU A 278 7.49 -12.28 23.55
C LEU A 278 6.37 -12.39 24.61
N MET A 279 6.73 -12.66 25.87
CA MET A 279 5.79 -12.71 27.00
C MET A 279 5.03 -11.39 27.21
N SER A 280 5.65 -10.27 26.85
CA SER A 280 5.03 -8.93 26.91
C SER A 280 4.10 -8.64 25.72
N GLY A 281 3.82 -9.63 24.86
CA GLY A 281 3.00 -9.48 23.65
C GLY A 281 3.77 -8.94 22.45
N GLY A 282 5.09 -8.95 22.50
CA GLY A 282 5.96 -8.62 21.38
C GLY A 282 5.78 -9.57 20.20
N LYS A 283 6.08 -9.09 18.99
CA LYS A 283 5.99 -9.88 17.74
C LYS A 283 7.37 -10.08 17.16
N ILE A 284 7.67 -11.28 16.70
CA ILE A 284 9.00 -11.60 16.17
C ILE A 284 8.85 -12.15 14.75
N LEU A 285 9.60 -11.58 13.81
CA LEU A 285 9.79 -12.11 12.47
C LEU A 285 11.19 -12.73 12.37
N TRP A 286 11.24 -14.04 12.17
CA TRP A 286 12.49 -14.77 11.94
C TRP A 286 12.70 -14.99 10.45
N LEU A 287 13.81 -14.48 9.91
CA LEU A 287 14.26 -14.76 8.55
C LEU A 287 15.49 -15.64 8.65
N ILE A 288 15.31 -16.95 8.51
CA ILE A 288 16.37 -17.94 8.70
C ILE A 288 16.66 -18.67 7.39
N ASP A 289 17.95 -18.90 7.10
CA ASP A 289 18.35 -19.68 5.94
C ASP A 289 18.38 -21.17 6.28
N GLY A 290 17.65 -21.98 5.51
CA GLY A 290 17.64 -23.44 5.65
C GLY A 290 18.88 -24.14 5.09
N ALA A 291 19.70 -23.46 4.29
CA ALA A 291 20.92 -24.01 3.69
C ALA A 291 22.01 -22.93 3.56
N LYS A 292 23.27 -23.31 3.81
CA LYS A 292 24.44 -22.44 3.54
C LYS A 292 24.80 -22.50 2.06
N ALA A 293 24.12 -21.73 1.23
CA ALA A 293 24.56 -21.45 -0.13
C ALA A 293 25.06 -20.00 -0.19
N SER A 294 26.35 -19.78 -0.41
CA SER A 294 26.86 -18.45 -0.75
C SER A 294 26.80 -18.25 -2.27
N MET A 295 26.51 -17.04 -2.73
CA MET A 295 26.57 -16.70 -4.17
C MET A 295 27.98 -16.89 -4.76
N ASP A 296 29.02 -16.87 -3.92
CA ASP A 296 30.41 -17.18 -4.30
C ASP A 296 30.66 -18.68 -4.59
N SER A 297 29.66 -19.54 -4.39
CA SER A 297 29.77 -20.99 -4.61
C SER A 297 29.23 -21.45 -5.98
N LEU A 298 28.95 -20.54 -6.91
CA LEU A 298 28.46 -20.82 -8.27
C LEU A 298 29.42 -20.34 -9.36
#